data_AF-A0A1I6GP17-F1
#
_entry.id   AF-A0A1I6GP17-F1
#
_cell.length_a   1.000
_cell.length_b   1.000
_cell.length_c   1.000
_cell.angle_alpha   90.00
_cell.angle_beta   90.00
_cell.angle_gamma   90.00
#
_symmetry.space_group_name_H-M   'P 1'
#
loop_
_entity.id
_entity.type
_entity.pdbx_description
1 polymer ?
#
loop_
_entity_poly.entity_id
_entity_poly.type
_entity_poly.pdbx_seq_one_letter_code
_entity_poly.pdbx_strand_id
1 'polypeptide(L)' 'MVTREQRVVLTGVVLSIPATYLVYTLTGSFPLAGATLLGLGFVIPSGINGYRDEETTRG' A
#
# COMPACT_ATOMS: atom_id res chain seq x y z
N MET A 1 -18.90 -6.73 9.72
CA MET A 1 -17.57 -6.98 10.33
C MET A 1 -16.51 -6.72 9.27
N VAL A 2 -15.53 -5.85 9.54
CA VAL A 2 -14.41 -5.60 8.61
C VAL A 2 -13.39 -6.71 8.83
N THR A 3 -13.00 -7.41 7.76
CA THR A 3 -11.99 -8.49 7.85
C THR A 3 -10.61 -7.92 8.16
N ARG A 4 -9.70 -8.75 8.70
CA ARG A 4 -8.31 -8.35 8.97
C ARG A 4 -7.63 -7.82 7.70
N GLU A 5 -7.93 -8.42 6.56
CA GLU A 5 -7.42 -8.03 5.24
C GLU A 5 -7.93 -6.65 4.83
N GLN A 6 -9.24 -6.41 4.96
CA GLN A 6 -9.82 -5.09 4.68
C GLN A 6 -9.20 -4.02 5.58
N ARG A 7 -8.84 -4.34 6.83
CA ARG A 7 -8.10 -3.41 7.70
C ARG A 7 -6.71 -3.11 7.18
N VAL A 8 -5.94 -4.12 6.74
CA VAL A 8 -4.59 -3.93 6.20
C VAL A 8 -4.62 -3.14 4.90
N VAL A 9 -5.53 -3.46 3.98
CA VAL A 9 -5.75 -2.68 2.75
C VAL A 9 -6.08 -1.24 3.11
N LEU A 10 -7.05 -1.03 4.01
CA LEU A 10 -7.48 0.31 4.41
C LEU A 10 -6.34 1.11 5.03
N THR A 11 -5.56 0.52 5.94
CA THR A 11 -4.39 1.18 6.54
C THR A 11 -3.34 1.52 5.49
N GLY A 12 -3.03 0.59 4.57
CA GLY A 12 -2.09 0.85 3.48
C GLY A 12 -2.53 2.00 2.58
N VAL A 13 -3.80 2.00 2.18
CA VAL A 13 -4.38 3.05 1.32
C VAL A 13 -4.40 4.40 2.04
N VAL A 14 -4.73 4.43 3.33
CA VAL A 14 -4.72 5.68 4.11
C VAL A 14 -3.30 6.23 4.25
N LEU A 15 -2.29 5.38 4.40
CA LEU A 15 -0.88 5.80 4.51
C LEU A 15 -0.23 6.17 3.17
N SER A 16 -0.77 5.71 2.04
CA SER A 16 -0.19 6.02 0.72
C SER A 16 -0.33 7.49 0.33
N ILE A 17 -1.40 8.16 0.77
CA ILE A 17 -1.65 9.58 0.53
C ILE A 17 -0.60 10.48 1.22
N PRO A 18 -0.36 10.40 2.54
CA PRO A 18 0.66 11.20 3.21
C PRO A 18 2.07 10.85 2.73
N ALA A 19 2.36 9.57 2.43
CA ALA A 19 3.64 9.17 1.87
C ALA A 19 3.90 9.82 0.50
N THR A 20 2.90 9.83 -0.38
CA THR A 20 2.97 10.50 -1.68
C THR A 20 3.16 12.00 -1.54
N TYR A 21 2.40 12.62 -0.63
CA TYR A 21 2.53 14.05 -0.35
C TYR A 21 3.92 14.41 0.19
N LEU A 22 4.51 13.56 1.03
CA LEU A 22 5.87 13.72 1.51
C LEU A 22 6.89 13.66 0.36
N VAL A 23 6.75 12.70 -0.57
CA VAL A 23 7.60 12.64 -1.77
C VAL A 23 7.48 13.91 -2.60
N TYR A 24 6.26 14.40 -2.80
CA TYR A 24 6.03 15.65 -3.53
C TYR A 24 6.67 16.85 -2.83
N THR A 25 6.50 16.99 -1.51
CA THR A 25 7.07 18.12 -0.76
C THR A 25 8.59 18.09 -0.69
N LEU A 26 9.21 16.91 -0.61
CA LEU A 26 10.66 16.77 -0.58
C LEU A 26 11.32 16.97 -1.96
N THR A 27 10.65 16.56 -3.04
CA THR A 27 11.26 16.54 -4.38
C THR A 27 10.74 17.62 -5.31
N GLY A 28 9.59 18.23 -5.01
CA GLY A 28 8.86 19.12 -5.91
C GLY A 28 8.35 18.43 -7.19
N SER A 29 8.49 17.10 -7.30
CA SER A 29 8.27 16.36 -8.55
C SER A 29 6.92 15.65 -8.54
N PHE A 30 5.99 16.19 -9.34
CA PHE A 30 4.68 15.57 -9.55
C PHE A 30 4.77 14.16 -10.15
N PRO A 31 5.64 13.88 -11.15
CA PRO A 31 5.79 12.52 -11.68
C PRO A 31 6.27 11.50 -10.64
N LEU A 32 7.21 11.88 -9.77
CA LEU A 32 7.71 10.99 -8.71
C LEU A 32 6.64 10.69 -7.66
N ALA A 33 5.87 11.71 -7.28
CA ALA A 33 4.73 11.54 -6.38
C ALA A 33 3.69 10.59 -7.00
N GLY A 34 3.33 10.80 -8.26
CA GLY A 34 2.42 9.91 -8.99
C GLY A 34 2.92 8.46 -9.05
N ALA A 35 4.21 8.26 -9.35
CA ALA A 35 4.84 6.94 -9.35
C ALA A 35 4.80 6.27 -7.96
N THR A 36 4.99 7.04 -6.90
CA THR A 36 4.90 6.56 -5.51
C THR A 36 3.49 6.09 -5.18
N LEU A 37 2.47 6.87 -5.57
CA LEU A 37 1.07 6.55 -5.31
C LEU A 37 0.62 5.30 -6.05
N LEU A 38 1.02 5.17 -7.32
CA LEU A 38 0.77 3.97 -8.12
C LEU A 38 1.53 2.76 -7.53
N GLY A 39 2.82 2.91 -7.22
CA GLY A 39 3.63 1.84 -6.66
C GLY A 39 3.07 1.29 -5.35
N LEU A 40 2.70 2.17 -4.42
CA LEU A 40 2.04 1.77 -3.17
C LEU A 40 0.68 1.10 -3.44
N GLY A 41 -0.10 1.62 -4.39
CA GLY A 41 -1.38 1.04 -4.81
C GLY A 41 -1.28 -0.39 -5.35
N PHE A 42 -0.17 -0.77 -5.98
CA PHE A 42 0.08 -2.15 -6.45
C PHE A 42 0.70 -3.06 -5.38
N VAL A 43 1.54 -2.51 -4.50
CA VAL A 43 2.24 -3.29 -3.45
C VAL A 43 1.29 -3.72 -2.33
N ILE A 44 0.37 -2.87 -1.91
CA ILE A 44 -0.54 -3.17 -0.79
C ILE A 44 -1.43 -4.40 -1.07
N PRO A 45 -2.09 -4.53 -2.24
CA PRO A 45 -2.89 -5.71 -2.55
C PRO A 45 -2.04 -6.98 -2.75
N SER A 46 -0.86 -6.86 -3.36
CA SER A 46 0.00 -8.01 -3.67
C SER A 46 0.70 -8.61 -2.43
N GLY A 47 1.13 -7.77 -1.49
CA GLY A 47 1.69 -8.23 -0.22
C GLY A 47 0.69 -9.00 0.65
N ILE A 48 -0.61 -8.65 0.57
CA ILE A 48 -1.68 -9.39 1.26
C ILE A 48 -1.90 -10.75 0.62
N ASN A 49 -1.85 -10.84 -0.71
CA ASN A 49 -1.96 -12.12 -1.41
C ASN A 49 -0.81 -13.07 -1.02
N GLY A 50 0.42 -12.55 -0.93
CA GLY A 50 1.56 -13.33 -0.42
C GLY A 50 1.41 -13.77 1.04
N TYR A 51 0.85 -12.92 1.90
CA TYR A 51 0.56 -13.28 3.30
C TYR A 51 -0.45 -14.45 3.41
N ARG A 52 -1.45 -14.51 2.51
CA ARG A 52 -2.44 -15.60 2.49
C ARG A 52 -1.85 -16.92 2.03
N ASP A 53 -0.97 -16.90 1.04
CA ASP A 53 -0.28 -18.10 0.57
C ASP A 53 0.61 -18.68 1.67
N GLU A 54 1.33 -17.83 2.40
CA GLU A 54 2.21 -18.27 3.48
C GLU A 54 1.44 -18.81 4.71
N GLU A 55 0.27 -18.25 5.03
CA GLU A 55 -0.61 -18.74 6.11
C GLU A 55 -1.31 -20.06 5.72
N THR A 56 -1.63 -20.25 4.43
CA THR A 56 -2.23 -21.51 3.92
C THR A 56 -1.22 -22.65 3.85
N THR A 57 0.06 -22.36 3.60
CA THR A 57 1.13 -23.38 3.47
C THR A 57 1.66 -23.87 4.82
N ARG A 58 1.37 -23.16 5.92
CA ARG A 58 1.80 -23.50 7.29
C ARG A 58 0.73 -24.19 8.15
N GLY A 59 -0.47 -24.40 7.61
CA GLY A 59 -1.55 -25.17 8.25
C GLY A 59 -1.60 -26.61 7.72
#